data_AF-A0A2X2CN95-F1
#
_entry.id   AF-A0A2X2CN95-F1
#
_cell.length_a   1.000
_cell.length_b   1.000
_cell.length_c   1.000
_cell.angle_alpha   90.00
_cell.angle_beta   90.00
_cell.angle_gamma   90.00
#
_symmetry.space_group_name_H-M   'P 1'
#
loop_
_entity.id
_entity.type
_entity.pdbx_description
1 polymer ?
#
loop_
_entity_poly.entity_id
_entity_poly.type
_entity_poly.pdbx_seq_one_letter_code
_entity_poly.pdbx_strand_id
1 'polypeptide(L)'
;MVTGARALSLVRDELFATIDQAEQNLERFIMERHCSSLLQRAVECIHQIRGALSLIELAGAELLAHETFELVTDIPAGAGAERDDHLMALCHALHVLRRYLEQFRSRYEEMPELLLPAINELRRVTGQPALPECYFFTVRLDLPRNPVSRTDDLSLSEQRGLARRMRQMYQIGLLGLLKEQNPKASLNLMERALTRLDHLLCDQAGARLCWVGAAAIEAFREGDLLLHRTRKQLFSRLDRELRQLLMVPEYEPPRSILKDLLYLIALSESSGARAEELREAFSIDTLPYTDAMLDREYRRLTGPSQAVMQSLSQAIHEELATVKELLDLVERRVAEPDAYARLYIQLGILAKTLIMVGQPSAGQALQAHLPVLNQWAKAGAVEQVQLDNLADAILYVESLVSCFEHETDKETCPVPASPGQEGESFGNHLLNEAQMLLLAEAKTGLSNAKQSISAYLDARGEAIHLANVPATLHNVRGALLFLEHARAAELTGICAQYIQAHMVNNLNMPTASLLEVLADALSSIEFFLESGAMASRSGQPDILELATESVSALGWRPVAAA
;
A
#
# COMPACT_ATOMS: atom_id res chain seq x y z
N MET A 1 9.02 -6.51 25.07
CA MET A 1 7.99 -5.83 24.26
C MET A 1 6.61 -5.74 24.93
N VAL A 2 6.20 -6.66 25.83
CA VAL A 2 4.91 -6.56 26.58
C VAL A 2 4.87 -5.42 27.62
N THR A 3 6.03 -4.88 28.03
CA THR A 3 6.16 -3.84 29.05
C THR A 3 5.70 -2.46 28.59
N GLY A 4 6.09 -2.02 27.39
CA GLY A 4 5.74 -0.70 26.86
C GLY A 4 4.23 -0.51 26.64
N ALA A 5 3.54 -1.51 26.07
CA ALA A 5 2.09 -1.43 25.88
C ALA A 5 1.28 -1.40 27.19
N ARG A 6 1.75 -2.09 28.23
CA ARG A 6 1.13 -2.04 29.57
C ARG A 6 1.44 -0.74 30.30
N ALA A 7 2.63 -0.17 30.12
CA ALA A 7 2.98 1.14 30.67
C ALA A 7 2.20 2.27 29.98
N LEU A 8 2.05 2.21 28.65
CA LEU A 8 1.27 3.19 27.90
C LEU A 8 -0.19 3.21 28.34
N SER A 9 -0.82 2.06 28.61
CA SER A 9 -2.23 2.01 29.01
C SER A 9 -2.51 2.68 30.37
N LEU A 10 -1.50 2.78 31.25
CA LEU A 10 -1.61 3.42 32.57
C LEU A 10 -1.52 4.95 32.50
N VAL A 11 -0.71 5.49 31.57
CA VAL A 11 -0.42 6.94 31.47
C VAL A 11 -1.13 7.59 30.27
N ARG A 12 -1.91 6.80 29.52
CA ARG A 12 -2.52 7.20 28.24
C ARG A 12 -3.32 8.49 28.34
N ASP A 13 -4.36 8.52 29.17
CA ASP A 13 -5.33 9.62 29.13
C ASP A 13 -4.66 10.96 29.51
N GLU A 14 -3.65 10.90 30.38
CA GLU A 14 -2.81 12.05 30.73
C GLU A 14 -1.85 12.44 29.59
N LEU A 15 -1.20 11.48 28.94
CA LEU A 15 -0.32 11.72 27.81
C LEU A 15 -1.07 12.37 26.63
N PHE A 16 -2.25 11.83 26.29
CA PHE A 16 -3.08 12.36 25.22
C PHE A 16 -3.61 13.76 25.55
N ALA A 17 -4.07 13.99 26.79
CA ALA A 17 -4.47 15.33 27.22
C ALA A 17 -3.30 16.33 27.16
N THR A 18 -2.07 15.88 27.43
CA THR A 18 -0.87 16.73 27.36
C THR A 18 -0.50 17.04 25.90
N ILE A 19 -0.62 16.07 24.98
CA ILE A 19 -0.44 16.28 23.54
C ILE A 19 -1.48 17.28 23.01
N ASP A 20 -2.76 17.10 23.35
CA ASP A 20 -3.84 18.03 22.97
C ASP A 20 -3.55 19.46 23.45
N GLN A 21 -3.05 19.61 24.68
CA GLN A 21 -2.66 20.92 25.21
C GLN A 21 -1.46 21.51 24.48
N ALA A 22 -0.45 20.72 24.12
CA ALA A 22 0.70 21.16 23.34
C ALA A 22 0.28 21.68 21.96
N GLU A 23 -0.56 20.91 21.25
CA GLU A 23 -1.12 21.26 19.95
C GLU A 23 -1.90 22.58 20.02
N GLN A 24 -2.85 22.70 20.96
CA GLN A 24 -3.65 23.93 21.12
C GLN A 24 -2.81 25.16 21.47
N ASN A 25 -1.79 25.01 22.32
CA ASN A 25 -0.90 26.12 22.68
C ASN A 25 -0.06 26.57 21.48
N LEU A 26 0.44 25.64 20.67
CA LEU A 26 1.18 25.95 19.43
C LEU A 26 0.29 26.62 18.39
N GLU A 27 -0.91 26.09 18.14
CA GLU A 27 -1.89 26.68 17.21
C GLU A 27 -2.24 28.13 17.60
N ARG A 28 -2.50 28.37 18.88
CA ARG A 28 -2.75 29.73 19.38
C ARG A 28 -1.53 30.62 19.25
N PHE A 29 -0.32 30.10 19.54
CA PHE A 29 0.91 30.86 19.36
C PHE A 29 1.15 31.24 17.89
N ILE A 30 0.80 30.36 16.95
CA ILE A 30 0.89 30.65 15.51
C ILE A 30 0.05 31.89 15.16
N MET A 31 -1.15 32.04 15.75
CA MET A 31 -2.03 33.19 15.56
C MET A 31 -1.59 34.43 16.37
N GLU A 32 -1.05 34.22 17.57
CA GLU A 32 -0.69 35.27 18.54
C GLU A 32 0.82 35.24 18.89
N ARG A 33 1.68 35.54 17.91
CA ARG A 33 3.15 35.43 18.02
C ARG A 33 3.80 36.25 19.15
N HIS A 34 3.11 37.27 19.64
CA HIS A 34 3.58 38.12 20.74
C HIS A 34 3.40 37.47 22.12
N CYS A 35 2.56 36.44 22.23
CA CYS A 35 2.19 35.81 23.49
C CYS A 35 3.18 34.70 23.88
N SER A 36 4.33 35.10 24.41
CA SER A 36 5.42 34.18 24.82
C SER A 36 5.02 33.09 25.82
N SER A 37 3.98 33.34 26.64
CA SER A 37 3.45 32.36 27.58
C SER A 37 2.84 31.12 26.90
N LEU A 38 2.30 31.25 25.68
CA LEU A 38 1.75 30.10 24.93
C LEU A 38 2.88 29.15 24.52
N LEU A 39 3.98 29.71 24.02
CA LEU A 39 5.17 28.93 23.66
C LEU A 39 5.79 28.25 24.88
N GLN A 40 5.91 28.96 26.01
CA GLN A 40 6.42 28.36 27.27
C GLN A 40 5.57 27.18 27.73
N ARG A 41 4.23 27.30 27.70
CA ARG A 41 3.33 26.20 28.04
C ARG A 41 3.46 25.03 27.08
N ALA A 42 3.62 25.28 25.78
CA ALA A 42 3.89 24.23 24.81
C ALA A 42 5.21 23.50 25.10
N VAL A 43 6.29 24.22 25.43
CA VAL A 43 7.58 23.64 25.84
C VAL A 43 7.42 22.74 27.07
N GLU A 44 6.67 23.18 28.08
CA GLU A 44 6.40 22.40 29.30
C GLU A 44 5.63 21.10 28.98
N CYS A 45 4.58 21.18 28.15
CA CYS A 45 3.84 20.00 27.70
C CYS A 45 4.73 19.03 26.92
N ILE A 46 5.53 19.52 25.96
CA ILE A 46 6.45 18.70 25.15
C ILE A 46 7.53 18.04 26.04
N HIS A 47 8.02 18.76 27.05
CA HIS A 47 8.94 18.19 28.03
C HIS A 47 8.31 17.02 28.82
N GLN A 48 7.05 17.17 29.25
CA GLN A 48 6.31 16.11 29.94
C GLN A 48 6.06 14.91 29.02
N ILE A 49 5.67 15.15 27.77
CA ILE A 49 5.49 14.10 26.74
C ILE A 49 6.79 13.31 26.55
N ARG A 50 7.93 14.00 26.37
CA ARG A 50 9.25 13.36 26.25
C ARG A 50 9.58 12.51 27.48
N GLY A 51 9.36 13.04 28.69
CA GLY A 51 9.61 12.32 29.94
C GLY A 51 8.74 11.06 30.06
N ALA A 52 7.46 11.15 29.72
CA ALA A 52 6.55 10.01 29.72
C ALA A 52 6.98 8.93 28.71
N LEU A 53 7.33 9.31 27.49
CA LEU A 53 7.74 8.37 26.43
C LEU A 53 9.06 7.67 26.75
N SER A 54 10.01 8.37 27.38
CA SER A 54 11.27 7.77 27.86
C SER A 54 11.03 6.68 28.92
N LEU A 55 10.03 6.88 29.80
CA LEU A 55 9.64 5.86 30.80
C LEU A 55 8.92 4.65 30.19
N ILE A 56 8.25 4.83 29.05
CA ILE A 56 7.52 3.75 28.34
C ILE A 56 8.49 2.94 27.46
N GLU A 57 9.68 3.49 27.15
CA GLU A 57 10.74 2.88 26.33
C GLU A 57 10.30 2.56 24.88
N LEU A 58 9.51 3.45 24.28
CA LEU A 58 9.17 3.40 22.84
C LEU A 58 10.22 4.17 22.04
N ALA A 59 11.18 3.47 21.45
CA ALA A 59 12.39 4.07 20.88
C ALA A 59 12.09 5.11 19.79
N GLY A 60 11.12 4.81 18.91
CA GLY A 60 10.74 5.75 17.84
C GLY A 60 10.04 7.00 18.37
N ALA A 61 9.11 6.82 19.31
CA ALA A 61 8.31 7.90 19.89
C ALA A 61 9.16 8.81 20.80
N GLU A 62 10.07 8.20 21.58
CA GLU A 62 11.04 8.93 22.40
C GLU A 62 11.94 9.81 21.54
N LEU A 63 12.49 9.28 20.44
CA LEU A 63 13.35 10.05 19.53
C LEU A 63 12.58 11.21 18.86
N LEU A 64 11.35 10.97 18.41
CA LEU A 64 10.50 12.02 17.85
C LEU A 64 10.24 13.13 18.89
N ALA A 65 9.83 12.76 20.11
CA ALA A 65 9.59 13.73 21.18
C ALA A 65 10.86 14.48 21.60
N HIS A 66 12.03 13.84 21.55
CA HIS A 66 13.31 14.49 21.79
C HIS A 66 13.59 15.57 20.74
N GLU A 67 13.49 15.25 19.45
CA GLU A 67 13.72 16.20 18.35
C GLU A 67 12.67 17.34 18.36
N THR A 68 11.41 17.04 18.70
CA THR A 68 10.36 18.04 18.90
C THR A 68 10.71 18.99 20.05
N PHE A 69 11.24 18.47 21.16
CA PHE A 69 11.67 19.27 22.30
C PHE A 69 12.85 20.20 21.97
N GLU A 70 13.87 19.69 21.27
CA GLU A 70 15.01 20.49 20.84
C GLU A 70 14.56 21.62 19.89
N LEU A 71 13.66 21.32 18.95
CA LEU A 71 13.14 22.33 18.02
C LEU A 71 12.31 23.40 18.73
N VAL A 72 11.38 23.03 19.63
CA VAL A 72 10.52 24.03 20.30
C VAL A 72 11.30 24.93 21.25
N THR A 73 12.39 24.44 21.85
CA THR A 73 13.24 25.23 22.75
C THR A 73 14.17 26.20 22.02
N ASP A 74 14.48 25.95 20.74
CA ASP A 74 15.25 26.88 19.90
C ASP A 74 14.41 28.07 19.37
N ILE A 75 13.08 28.00 19.44
CA ILE A 75 12.21 29.06 18.93
C ILE A 75 12.17 30.23 19.94
N PRO A 76 12.59 31.45 19.54
CA PRO A 76 12.52 32.61 20.42
C PRO A 76 11.08 33.14 20.56
N ALA A 77 10.79 33.74 21.71
CA ALA A 77 9.56 34.49 21.91
C ALA A 77 9.47 35.66 20.91
N GLY A 78 8.36 35.76 20.17
CA GLY A 78 8.20 36.78 19.11
C GLY A 78 8.79 36.40 17.76
N ALA A 79 9.11 35.12 17.52
CA ALA A 79 9.54 34.62 16.23
C ALA A 79 8.58 35.03 15.10
N GLY A 80 9.10 35.72 14.08
CA GLY A 80 8.35 36.12 12.91
C GLY A 80 8.03 34.96 11.97
N ALA A 81 7.56 35.30 10.76
CA ALA A 81 7.22 34.32 9.72
C ALA A 81 8.40 33.43 9.27
N GLU A 82 9.64 33.85 9.56
CA GLU A 82 10.86 33.09 9.27
C GLU A 82 10.96 31.73 9.99
N ARG A 83 10.16 31.52 11.05
CA ARG A 83 10.08 30.24 11.78
C ARG A 83 8.80 29.46 11.47
N ASP A 84 8.04 29.82 10.43
CA ASP A 84 6.81 29.12 10.07
C ASP A 84 7.07 27.66 9.70
N ASP A 85 8.15 27.37 8.96
CA ASP A 85 8.56 26.00 8.65
C ASP A 85 8.89 25.18 9.92
N HIS A 86 9.40 25.83 10.97
CA HIS A 86 9.70 25.16 12.25
C HIS A 86 8.41 24.83 13.00
N LEU A 87 7.48 25.78 13.06
CA LEU A 87 6.19 25.57 13.72
C LEU A 87 5.33 24.54 12.99
N MET A 88 5.34 24.54 11.65
CA MET A 88 4.67 23.50 10.87
C MET A 88 5.25 22.11 11.15
N ALA A 89 6.58 21.98 11.18
CA ALA A 89 7.24 20.72 11.50
C ALA A 89 6.92 20.23 12.93
N LEU A 90 6.82 21.15 13.91
CA LEU A 90 6.38 20.83 15.28
C LEU A 90 4.94 20.31 15.32
N CYS A 91 4.00 21.03 14.70
CA CYS A 91 2.60 20.61 14.62
C CYS A 91 2.46 19.24 13.95
N HIS A 92 3.16 19.03 12.82
CA HIS A 92 3.17 17.75 12.12
C HIS A 92 3.75 16.63 12.99
N ALA A 93 4.86 16.86 13.69
CA ALA A 93 5.47 15.88 14.57
C ALA A 93 4.54 15.45 15.73
N LEU A 94 3.86 16.40 16.38
CA LEU A 94 2.88 16.10 17.43
C LEU A 94 1.68 15.32 16.89
N HIS A 95 1.19 15.68 15.71
CA HIS A 95 0.11 14.99 15.03
C HIS A 95 0.44 13.53 14.73
N VAL A 96 1.63 13.30 14.14
CA VAL A 96 2.13 11.96 13.82
C VAL A 96 2.36 11.14 15.10
N LEU A 97 2.94 11.75 16.14
CA LEU A 97 3.17 11.11 17.43
C LEU A 97 1.85 10.64 18.05
N ARG A 98 0.84 11.50 18.09
CA ARG A 98 -0.49 11.18 18.62
C ARG A 98 -1.07 9.95 17.92
N ARG A 99 -1.13 9.97 16.59
CA ARG A 99 -1.71 8.88 15.80
C ARG A 99 -0.93 7.58 15.93
N TYR A 100 0.38 7.67 16.01
CA TYR A 100 1.22 6.51 16.25
C TYR A 100 0.85 5.81 17.57
N LEU A 101 0.66 6.58 18.64
CA LEU A 101 0.24 6.06 19.94
C LEU A 101 -1.19 5.51 19.93
N GLU A 102 -2.10 6.11 19.15
CA GLU A 102 -3.47 5.58 18.95
C GLU A 102 -3.44 4.22 18.22
N GLN A 103 -2.62 4.09 17.18
CA GLN A 103 -2.52 2.89 16.37
C GLN A 103 -1.83 1.74 17.12
N PHE A 104 -0.81 2.03 17.92
CA PHE A 104 -0.08 1.04 18.71
C PHE A 104 -1.01 0.20 19.62
N ARG A 105 -2.11 0.81 20.10
CA ARG A 105 -3.16 0.14 20.89
C ARG A 105 -3.84 -1.03 20.17
N SER A 106 -3.97 -0.96 18.85
CA SER A 106 -4.73 -1.93 18.06
C SER A 106 -3.92 -3.18 17.71
N ARG A 107 -2.60 -3.04 17.54
CA ARG A 107 -1.73 -4.08 16.98
C ARG A 107 -0.64 -4.59 17.94
N TYR A 108 -0.31 -3.87 19.01
CA TYR A 108 0.72 -4.23 20.01
C TYR A 108 2.13 -4.48 19.45
N GLU A 109 2.40 -4.11 18.19
CA GLU A 109 3.71 -4.20 17.55
C GLU A 109 4.29 -2.81 17.32
N GLU A 110 5.52 -2.60 17.77
CA GLU A 110 6.23 -1.32 17.61
C GLU A 110 6.93 -1.30 16.25
N MET A 111 6.63 -0.27 15.45
CA MET A 111 7.30 0.01 14.17
C MET A 111 7.97 1.39 14.26
N PRO A 112 9.15 1.52 14.87
CA PRO A 112 9.80 2.82 15.07
C PRO A 112 10.24 3.47 13.74
N GLU A 113 10.47 2.68 12.69
CA GLU A 113 10.84 3.14 11.34
C GLU A 113 9.75 4.05 10.74
N LEU A 114 8.50 3.87 11.16
CA LEU A 114 7.36 4.66 10.74
C LEU A 114 7.50 6.16 11.11
N LEU A 115 8.25 6.46 12.17
CA LEU A 115 8.43 7.82 12.68
C LEU A 115 9.65 8.53 12.05
N LEU A 116 10.54 7.80 11.36
CA LEU A 116 11.76 8.36 10.77
C LEU A 116 11.52 9.52 9.80
N PRO A 117 10.49 9.52 8.92
CA PRO A 117 10.26 10.64 8.04
C PRO A 117 9.91 11.95 8.79
N ALA A 118 9.07 11.89 9.83
CA ALA A 118 8.73 13.03 10.67
C ALA A 118 9.93 13.52 11.49
N ILE A 119 10.73 12.58 12.03
CA ILE A 119 12.00 12.89 12.70
C ILE A 119 12.95 13.63 11.74
N ASN A 120 13.08 13.11 10.52
CA ASN A 120 13.96 13.70 9.50
C ASN A 120 13.48 15.06 9.00
N GLU A 121 12.18 15.33 9.05
CA GLU A 121 11.63 16.66 8.78
C GLU A 121 12.08 17.67 9.84
N LEU A 122 11.97 17.34 11.14
CA LEU A 122 12.46 18.18 12.24
C LEU A 122 13.98 18.43 12.11
N ARG A 123 14.74 17.37 11.83
CA ARG A 123 16.20 17.44 11.64
C ARG A 123 16.58 18.30 10.45
N ARG A 124 15.84 18.23 9.34
CA ARG A 124 16.06 19.07 8.15
C ARG A 124 15.89 20.55 8.49
N VAL A 125 14.86 20.91 9.23
CA VAL A 125 14.57 22.31 9.58
C VAL A 125 15.62 22.86 10.56
N THR A 126 16.16 22.02 11.45
CA THR A 126 17.27 22.38 12.35
C THR A 126 18.66 22.30 11.70
N GLY A 127 18.75 21.95 10.41
CA GLY A 127 20.03 21.82 9.69
C GLY A 127 20.84 20.58 10.06
N GLN A 128 20.25 19.63 10.77
CA GLN A 128 20.88 18.37 11.14
C GLN A 128 20.82 17.34 9.98
N PRO A 129 21.78 16.41 9.88
CA PRO A 129 21.74 15.36 8.87
C PRO A 129 20.58 14.40 9.14
N ALA A 130 19.90 13.99 8.08
CA ALA A 130 18.84 12.98 8.15
C ALA A 130 19.39 11.64 8.64
N LEU A 131 18.61 10.97 9.47
CA LEU A 131 18.84 9.60 9.92
C LEU A 131 18.57 8.63 8.77
N PRO A 132 19.40 7.58 8.61
CA PRO A 132 19.19 6.54 7.61
C PRO A 132 17.96 5.67 7.96
N GLU A 133 17.40 4.99 6.97
CA GLU A 133 16.28 4.06 7.19
C GLU A 133 16.63 2.90 8.11
N CYS A 134 17.89 2.45 8.08
CA CYS A 134 18.36 1.38 8.97
C CYS A 134 18.68 1.87 10.40
N TYR A 135 18.16 3.02 10.83
CA TYR A 135 18.54 3.62 12.12
C TYR A 135 18.24 2.65 13.29
N PHE A 136 17.00 2.17 13.38
CA PHE A 136 16.53 1.23 14.41
C PHE A 136 16.93 -0.23 14.13
N PHE A 137 17.30 -0.54 12.89
CA PHE A 137 17.79 -1.87 12.51
C PHE A 137 19.10 -2.20 13.23
N THR A 138 19.25 -3.43 13.72
CA THR A 138 20.47 -3.87 14.41
C THR A 138 20.98 -5.16 13.76
N VAL A 139 22.26 -5.19 13.38
CA VAL A 139 22.90 -6.35 12.74
C VAL A 139 24.36 -6.44 13.12
N ARG A 140 24.90 -7.66 13.22
CA ARG A 140 26.30 -7.92 13.55
C ARG A 140 27.18 -7.79 12.30
N LEU A 141 27.94 -6.71 12.20
CA LEU A 141 28.83 -6.47 11.05
C LEU A 141 30.22 -7.09 11.20
N ASP A 142 30.55 -7.70 12.34
CA ASP A 142 31.88 -8.27 12.58
C ASP A 142 32.01 -9.74 12.13
N LEU A 143 30.95 -10.31 11.53
CA LEU A 143 30.96 -11.70 11.07
C LEU A 143 31.85 -11.85 9.82
N PRO A 144 32.81 -12.79 9.82
CA PRO A 144 33.72 -13.00 8.69
C PRO A 144 32.97 -13.65 7.53
N ARG A 145 33.36 -13.30 6.30
CA ARG A 145 32.94 -14.04 5.11
C ARG A 145 33.73 -15.34 5.02
N ASN A 146 33.10 -16.42 4.59
CA ASN A 146 33.82 -17.65 4.24
C ASN A 146 34.81 -17.36 3.09
N PRO A 147 36.07 -17.80 3.20
CA PRO A 147 37.10 -17.48 2.22
C PRO A 147 36.74 -18.05 0.85
N VAL A 148 36.81 -17.19 -0.17
CA VAL A 148 36.52 -17.57 -1.56
C VAL A 148 37.84 -17.79 -2.31
N SER A 149 38.07 -19.03 -2.73
CA SER A 149 39.28 -19.37 -3.48
C SER A 149 39.29 -18.71 -4.86
N ARG A 150 40.41 -18.06 -5.20
CA ARG A 150 40.63 -17.48 -6.52
C ARG A 150 40.93 -18.57 -7.53
N THR A 151 40.20 -18.61 -8.64
CA THR A 151 40.39 -19.62 -9.71
C THR A 151 41.35 -19.17 -10.82
N ASP A 152 41.54 -17.86 -11.00
CA ASP A 152 42.25 -17.29 -12.16
C ASP A 152 43.52 -16.51 -11.76
N ASP A 153 44.66 -16.86 -12.37
CA ASP A 153 45.93 -16.11 -12.29
C ASP A 153 45.92 -14.93 -13.28
N LEU A 154 45.23 -13.84 -12.92
CA LEU A 154 45.24 -12.59 -13.68
C LEU A 154 46.38 -11.66 -13.23
N SER A 155 46.99 -10.91 -14.14
CA SER A 155 47.92 -9.85 -13.74
C SER A 155 47.20 -8.68 -13.04
N LEU A 156 47.90 -7.94 -12.17
CA LEU A 156 47.33 -6.78 -11.46
C LEU A 156 46.79 -5.71 -12.41
N SER A 157 47.38 -5.55 -13.60
CA SER A 157 46.94 -4.59 -14.62
C SER A 157 45.61 -5.02 -15.25
N GLU A 158 45.48 -6.30 -15.58
CA GLU A 158 44.26 -6.87 -16.15
C GLU A 158 43.10 -6.83 -15.15
N GLN A 159 43.37 -7.16 -13.88
CA GLN A 159 42.40 -7.05 -12.79
C GLN A 159 41.85 -5.62 -12.67
N ARG A 160 42.74 -4.61 -12.63
CA ARG A 160 42.31 -3.20 -12.59
C ARG A 160 41.51 -2.79 -13.82
N GLY A 161 41.87 -3.27 -15.00
CA GLY A 161 41.15 -3.03 -16.24
C GLY A 161 39.72 -3.60 -16.21
N LEU A 162 39.57 -4.85 -15.77
CA LEU A 162 38.27 -5.51 -15.62
C LEU A 162 37.40 -4.83 -14.57
N ALA A 163 37.98 -4.48 -13.42
CA ALA A 163 37.25 -3.83 -12.33
C ALA A 163 36.68 -2.46 -12.76
N ARG A 164 37.45 -1.67 -13.53
CA ARG A 164 36.96 -0.41 -14.13
C ARG A 164 35.78 -0.63 -15.08
N ARG A 165 35.83 -1.68 -15.92
CA ARG A 165 34.72 -2.02 -16.84
C ARG A 165 33.47 -2.44 -16.07
N MET A 166 33.62 -3.22 -15.00
CA MET A 166 32.48 -3.61 -14.16
C MET A 166 31.86 -2.40 -13.46
N ARG A 167 32.67 -1.48 -12.94
CA ARG A 167 32.15 -0.21 -12.39
C ARG A 167 31.43 0.63 -13.45
N GLN A 168 31.94 0.69 -14.67
CA GLN A 168 31.23 1.37 -15.78
C GLN A 168 29.86 0.72 -16.07
N MET A 169 29.77 -0.61 -16.04
CA MET A 169 28.50 -1.34 -16.17
C MET A 169 27.53 -0.96 -15.03
N TYR A 170 28.01 -0.90 -13.79
CA TYR A 170 27.23 -0.43 -12.65
C TYR A 170 26.70 1.00 -12.86
N GLN A 171 27.54 1.92 -13.35
CA GLN A 171 27.15 3.31 -13.60
C GLN A 171 26.08 3.45 -14.70
N ILE A 172 26.14 2.63 -15.75
CA ILE A 172 25.11 2.61 -16.80
C ILE A 172 23.76 2.18 -16.20
N GLY A 173 23.74 1.10 -15.41
CA GLY A 173 22.53 0.66 -14.70
C GLY A 173 22.02 1.72 -13.72
N LEU A 174 22.89 2.31 -12.90
CA LEU A 174 22.53 3.37 -11.96
C LEU A 174 21.92 4.59 -12.67
N LEU A 175 22.47 5.02 -13.80
CA LEU A 175 21.91 6.12 -14.58
C LEU A 175 20.51 5.80 -15.13
N GLY A 176 20.27 4.56 -15.58
CA GLY A 176 18.95 4.10 -15.99
C GLY A 176 17.96 4.13 -14.83
N LEU A 177 18.37 3.66 -13.65
CA LEU A 177 17.55 3.67 -12.43
C LEU A 177 17.21 5.09 -11.96
N LEU A 178 18.18 6.01 -11.98
CA LEU A 178 17.97 7.41 -11.58
C LEU A 178 17.03 8.17 -12.53
N LYS A 179 17.03 7.80 -13.81
CA LYS A 179 16.13 8.33 -14.84
C LYS A 179 14.79 7.59 -14.92
N GLU A 180 14.59 6.57 -14.06
CA GLU A 180 13.39 5.71 -14.05
C GLU A 180 13.11 5.02 -15.40
N GLN A 181 14.18 4.71 -16.15
CA GLN A 181 14.10 4.02 -17.43
C GLN A 181 14.35 2.53 -17.22
N ASN A 182 13.33 1.70 -17.45
CA ASN A 182 13.40 0.24 -17.31
C ASN A 182 14.11 -0.20 -16.00
N PRO A 183 13.51 0.08 -14.82
CA PRO A 183 14.17 -0.12 -13.52
C PRO A 183 14.65 -1.56 -13.31
N LYS A 184 13.86 -2.58 -13.72
CA LYS A 184 14.24 -3.99 -13.63
C LYS A 184 15.52 -4.32 -14.41
N ALA A 185 15.65 -3.81 -15.65
CA ALA A 185 16.84 -4.02 -16.46
C ALA A 185 18.07 -3.27 -15.90
N SER A 186 17.84 -2.07 -15.36
CA SER A 186 18.86 -1.26 -14.70
C SER A 186 19.43 -1.95 -13.45
N LEU A 187 18.56 -2.50 -12.59
CA LEU A 187 18.96 -3.28 -11.41
C LEU A 187 19.74 -4.54 -11.80
N ASN A 188 19.27 -5.30 -12.81
CA ASN A 188 19.99 -6.47 -13.33
C ASN A 188 21.41 -6.14 -13.81
N LEU A 189 21.61 -4.99 -14.46
CA LEU A 189 22.95 -4.55 -14.89
C LEU A 189 23.85 -4.23 -13.69
N MET A 190 23.31 -3.55 -12.68
CA MET A 190 24.04 -3.22 -11.45
C MET A 190 24.41 -4.48 -10.66
N GLU A 191 23.48 -5.42 -10.50
CA GLU A 191 23.68 -6.71 -9.82
C GLU A 191 24.77 -7.55 -10.50
N ARG A 192 24.73 -7.66 -11.83
CA ARG A 192 25.76 -8.37 -12.61
C ARG A 192 27.13 -7.72 -12.49
N ALA A 193 27.19 -6.39 -12.44
CA ALA A 193 28.44 -5.66 -12.24
C ALA A 193 29.06 -5.97 -10.87
N LEU A 194 28.26 -5.91 -9.80
CA LEU A 194 28.71 -6.21 -8.44
C LEU A 194 29.11 -7.67 -8.26
N THR A 195 28.36 -8.60 -8.86
CA THR A 195 28.71 -10.02 -8.91
C THR A 195 30.09 -10.26 -9.51
N ARG A 196 30.37 -9.63 -10.65
CA ARG A 196 31.66 -9.79 -11.33
C ARG A 196 32.80 -9.12 -10.57
N LEU A 197 32.53 -8.01 -9.89
CA LEU A 197 33.50 -7.36 -9.00
C LEU A 197 33.79 -8.24 -7.79
N ASP A 198 32.77 -8.86 -7.21
CA ASP A 198 32.92 -9.77 -6.09
C ASP A 198 33.83 -10.96 -6.44
N HIS A 199 33.55 -11.64 -7.56
CA HIS A 199 34.39 -12.75 -8.04
C HIS A 199 35.82 -12.33 -8.41
N LEU A 200 36.03 -11.07 -8.82
CA LEU A 200 37.36 -10.55 -9.17
C LEU A 200 38.21 -10.24 -7.93
N LEU A 201 37.56 -9.72 -6.87
CA LEU A 201 38.20 -9.30 -5.63
C LEU A 201 38.39 -10.45 -4.64
N CYS A 202 37.54 -11.48 -4.65
CA CYS A 202 37.61 -12.65 -3.77
C CYS A 202 37.71 -12.26 -2.27
N ASP A 203 38.88 -12.45 -1.65
CA ASP A 203 39.13 -12.13 -0.24
C ASP A 203 39.82 -10.76 -0.03
N GLN A 204 39.92 -9.93 -1.07
CA GLN A 204 40.50 -8.59 -0.96
C GLN A 204 39.61 -7.62 -0.19
N ALA A 205 40.23 -6.59 0.40
CA ALA A 205 39.53 -5.45 0.98
C ALA A 205 38.54 -4.87 -0.05
N GLY A 206 37.25 -4.90 0.26
CA GLY A 206 36.17 -4.42 -0.61
C GLY A 206 35.30 -5.48 -1.29
N ALA A 207 35.72 -6.74 -1.37
CA ALA A 207 34.88 -7.81 -1.92
C ALA A 207 33.57 -7.92 -1.14
N ARG A 208 33.63 -7.74 0.18
CA ARG A 208 32.46 -7.70 1.07
C ARG A 208 31.40 -6.69 0.64
N LEU A 209 31.79 -5.49 0.19
CA LEU A 209 30.83 -4.50 -0.30
C LEU A 209 30.14 -4.94 -1.58
N CYS A 210 30.88 -5.60 -2.48
CA CYS A 210 30.35 -6.11 -3.73
C CYS A 210 29.39 -7.27 -3.49
N TRP A 211 29.74 -8.18 -2.58
CA TRP A 211 28.90 -9.30 -2.14
C TRP A 211 27.58 -8.81 -1.52
N VAL A 212 27.67 -7.96 -0.48
CA VAL A 212 26.48 -7.38 0.18
C VAL A 212 25.67 -6.51 -0.77
N GLY A 213 26.33 -5.70 -1.59
CA GLY A 213 25.65 -4.84 -2.56
C GLY A 213 24.93 -5.62 -3.65
N ALA A 214 25.50 -6.73 -4.14
CA ALA A 214 24.83 -7.56 -5.14
C ALA A 214 23.56 -8.19 -4.56
N ALA A 215 23.64 -8.74 -3.35
CA ALA A 215 22.49 -9.32 -2.67
C ALA A 215 21.42 -8.28 -2.34
N ALA A 216 21.80 -7.07 -1.93
CA ALA A 216 20.85 -5.98 -1.70
C ALA A 216 20.11 -5.55 -2.97
N ILE A 217 20.77 -5.59 -4.13
CA ILE A 217 20.12 -5.27 -5.42
C ILE A 217 19.21 -6.42 -5.89
N GLU A 218 19.62 -7.69 -5.69
CA GLU A 218 18.77 -8.86 -5.93
C GLU A 218 17.51 -8.79 -5.06
N ALA A 219 17.67 -8.59 -3.76
CA ALA A 219 16.60 -8.37 -2.78
C ALA A 219 15.67 -7.23 -3.17
N PHE A 220 16.23 -6.09 -3.56
CA PHE A 220 15.45 -4.92 -3.99
C PHE A 220 14.63 -5.21 -5.25
N ARG A 221 15.17 -5.99 -6.20
CA ARG A 221 14.50 -6.35 -7.45
C ARG A 221 13.41 -7.39 -7.26
N GLU A 222 13.65 -8.41 -6.44
CA GLU A 222 12.72 -9.53 -6.25
C GLU A 222 11.63 -9.22 -5.21
N GLY A 223 11.98 -8.50 -4.15
CA GLY A 223 11.04 -8.06 -3.13
C GLY A 223 10.20 -6.84 -3.52
N ASP A 224 10.26 -6.41 -4.78
CA ASP A 224 9.56 -5.24 -5.34
C ASP A 224 9.60 -3.99 -4.45
N LEU A 225 10.78 -3.70 -3.90
CA LEU A 225 10.97 -2.62 -2.95
C LEU A 225 10.76 -1.25 -3.62
N LEU A 226 10.17 -0.30 -2.88
CA LEU A 226 9.84 1.03 -3.36
C LEU A 226 11.11 1.87 -3.60
N LEU A 227 11.20 2.50 -4.77
CA LEU A 227 12.35 3.31 -5.15
C LEU A 227 12.16 4.79 -4.76
N HIS A 228 12.43 5.16 -3.51
CA HIS A 228 12.43 6.56 -3.07
C HIS A 228 13.83 7.20 -3.15
N ARG A 229 13.88 8.52 -2.86
CA ARG A 229 15.09 9.36 -2.97
C ARG A 229 16.27 8.82 -2.15
N THR A 230 16.06 8.39 -0.91
CA THR A 230 17.12 7.85 -0.03
C THR A 230 17.78 6.61 -0.62
N ARG A 231 17.02 5.67 -1.20
CA ARG A 231 17.57 4.46 -1.83
C ARG A 231 18.31 4.77 -3.12
N LYS A 232 17.82 5.72 -3.94
CA LYS A 232 18.59 6.27 -5.08
C LYS A 232 19.93 6.87 -4.63
N GLN A 233 19.93 7.59 -3.51
CA GLN A 233 21.15 8.13 -2.91
C GLN A 233 22.06 7.03 -2.36
N LEU A 234 21.52 5.96 -1.76
CA LEU A 234 22.29 4.81 -1.29
C LEU A 234 23.02 4.10 -2.45
N PHE A 235 22.35 3.83 -3.56
CA PHE A 235 23.01 3.25 -4.74
C PHE A 235 24.03 4.21 -5.39
N SER A 236 23.77 5.52 -5.34
CA SER A 236 24.75 6.52 -5.76
C SER A 236 25.97 6.56 -4.83
N ARG A 237 25.77 6.38 -3.52
CA ARG A 237 26.82 6.26 -2.52
C ARG A 237 27.62 4.99 -2.75
N LEU A 238 26.99 3.88 -3.11
CA LEU A 238 27.65 2.63 -3.47
C LEU A 238 28.64 2.83 -4.63
N ASP A 239 28.30 3.55 -5.71
CA ASP A 239 29.28 3.87 -6.77
C ASP A 239 30.49 4.67 -6.25
N ARG A 240 30.28 5.57 -5.29
CA ARG A 240 31.37 6.36 -4.70
C ARG A 240 32.31 5.49 -3.90
N GLU A 241 31.78 4.55 -3.11
CA GLU A 241 32.58 3.56 -2.39
C GLU A 241 33.33 2.62 -3.34
N LEU A 242 32.66 2.14 -4.41
CA LEU A 242 33.32 1.35 -5.46
C LEU A 242 34.46 2.12 -6.11
N ARG A 243 34.34 3.44 -6.31
CA ARG A 243 35.43 4.26 -6.84
C ARG A 243 36.65 4.22 -5.92
N GLN A 244 36.45 4.40 -4.62
CA GLN A 244 37.54 4.41 -3.63
C GLN A 244 38.24 3.06 -3.58
N LEU A 245 37.46 1.97 -3.55
CA LEU A 245 37.97 0.60 -3.61
C LEU A 245 38.87 0.34 -4.81
N LEU A 246 38.53 0.87 -5.98
CA LEU A 246 39.35 0.69 -7.18
C LEU A 246 40.60 1.57 -7.23
N MET A 247 40.67 2.61 -6.38
CA MET A 247 41.80 3.54 -6.32
C MET A 247 42.81 3.15 -5.22
N VAL A 248 42.33 2.66 -4.08
CA VAL A 248 43.14 2.38 -2.89
C VAL A 248 42.97 0.90 -2.49
N PRO A 249 44.03 0.07 -2.60
CA PRO A 249 43.94 -1.38 -2.37
C PRO A 249 43.54 -1.80 -0.94
N GLU A 250 43.86 -0.97 0.05
CA GLU A 250 43.59 -1.22 1.48
C GLU A 250 42.34 -0.47 1.97
N TYR A 251 41.53 0.07 1.06
CA TYR A 251 40.33 0.80 1.44
C TYR A 251 39.28 -0.13 2.04
N GLU A 252 38.92 0.12 3.29
CA GLU A 252 37.76 -0.53 3.91
C GLU A 252 36.52 0.36 3.81
N PRO A 253 35.42 -0.16 3.26
CA PRO A 253 34.17 0.59 3.13
C PRO A 253 33.57 0.87 4.52
N PRO A 254 32.95 2.05 4.73
CA PRO A 254 32.32 2.40 6.00
C PRO A 254 31.25 1.39 6.41
N ARG A 255 31.27 0.93 7.66
CA ARG A 255 30.27 -0.02 8.21
C ARG A 255 28.82 0.44 8.00
N SER A 256 28.56 1.75 7.97
CA SER A 256 27.22 2.30 7.74
C SER A 256 26.62 1.87 6.39
N ILE A 257 27.40 1.83 5.30
CA ILE A 257 26.83 1.45 3.99
C ILE A 257 26.46 -0.03 3.96
N LEU A 258 27.23 -0.87 4.64
CA LEU A 258 26.90 -2.29 4.78
C LEU A 258 25.61 -2.45 5.58
N LYS A 259 25.44 -1.70 6.69
CA LYS A 259 24.20 -1.68 7.47
C LYS A 259 22.99 -1.26 6.62
N ASP A 260 23.13 -0.18 5.85
CA ASP A 260 22.07 0.33 4.96
C ASP A 260 21.66 -0.74 3.92
N LEU A 261 22.63 -1.43 3.33
CA LEU A 261 22.36 -2.47 2.32
C LEU A 261 21.77 -3.74 2.92
N LEU A 262 22.25 -4.18 4.09
CA LEU A 262 21.71 -5.34 4.82
C LEU A 262 20.28 -5.08 5.28
N TYR A 263 19.93 -3.83 5.61
CA TYR A 263 18.56 -3.45 5.92
C TYR A 263 17.62 -3.66 4.72
N LEU A 264 18.04 -3.37 3.50
CA LEU A 264 17.22 -3.67 2.31
C LEU A 264 16.98 -5.16 2.13
N ILE A 265 17.97 -6.01 2.46
CA ILE A 265 17.83 -7.48 2.43
C ILE A 265 16.87 -7.95 3.52
N ALA A 266 16.94 -7.35 4.71
CA ALA A 266 16.04 -7.66 5.83
C ALA A 266 14.59 -7.24 5.54
N LEU A 267 14.40 -6.11 4.85
CA LEU A 267 13.11 -5.56 4.49
C LEU A 267 12.46 -6.30 3.31
N SER A 268 13.25 -6.95 2.46
CA SER A 268 12.75 -7.76 1.35
C SER A 268 12.35 -9.16 1.80
N GLU A 269 11.18 -9.62 1.37
CA GLU A 269 10.76 -11.03 1.47
C GLU A 269 11.30 -11.89 0.32
N SER A 270 12.40 -11.46 -0.33
CA SER A 270 12.94 -12.13 -1.52
C SER A 270 13.50 -13.52 -1.16
N SER A 271 13.23 -14.53 -1.98
CA SER A 271 13.85 -15.87 -1.93
C SER A 271 15.10 -16.00 -2.82
N GLY A 272 15.71 -14.88 -3.20
CA GLY A 272 16.95 -14.86 -3.97
C GLY A 272 18.10 -15.58 -3.25
N ALA A 273 18.89 -16.33 -4.02
CA ALA A 273 19.91 -17.22 -3.46
C ALA A 273 20.98 -16.48 -2.64
N ARG A 274 21.34 -15.24 -3.02
CA ARG A 274 22.34 -14.45 -2.26
C ARG A 274 21.71 -13.76 -1.08
N ALA A 275 20.48 -13.26 -1.23
CA ALA A 275 19.73 -12.72 -0.11
C ALA A 275 19.59 -13.76 1.02
N GLU A 276 19.30 -15.02 0.69
CA GLU A 276 19.30 -16.15 1.64
C GLU A 276 20.67 -16.40 2.25
N GLU A 277 21.71 -16.50 1.43
CA GLU A 277 23.10 -16.68 1.91
C GLU A 277 23.49 -15.59 2.93
N LEU A 278 23.17 -14.32 2.67
CA LEU A 278 23.49 -13.24 3.59
C LEU A 278 22.60 -13.22 4.83
N ARG A 279 21.32 -13.60 4.74
CA ARG A 279 20.47 -13.72 5.92
C ARG A 279 21.02 -14.76 6.89
N GLU A 280 21.48 -15.90 6.37
CA GLU A 280 22.16 -16.92 7.18
C GLU A 280 23.50 -16.40 7.72
N ALA A 281 24.36 -15.86 6.85
CA ALA A 281 25.72 -15.45 7.22
C ALA A 281 25.75 -14.31 8.24
N PHE A 282 24.77 -13.41 8.22
CA PHE A 282 24.67 -12.29 9.16
C PHE A 282 23.66 -12.53 10.29
N SER A 283 22.98 -13.68 10.29
CA SER A 283 21.88 -14.00 11.21
C SER A 283 20.85 -12.87 11.27
N ILE A 284 20.38 -12.45 10.09
CA ILE A 284 19.39 -11.39 9.96
C ILE A 284 18.03 -11.95 10.31
N ASP A 285 17.43 -11.44 11.38
CA ASP A 285 16.06 -11.79 11.76
C ASP A 285 15.05 -11.26 10.73
N THR A 286 13.98 -12.01 10.52
CA THR A 286 12.84 -11.55 9.72
C THR A 286 12.17 -10.38 10.42
N LEU A 287 12.06 -9.25 9.72
CA LEU A 287 11.36 -8.08 10.25
C LEU A 287 9.84 -8.37 10.32
N PRO A 288 9.13 -7.83 11.32
CA PRO A 288 7.68 -8.00 11.45
C PRO A 288 6.88 -7.15 10.44
N TYR A 289 7.55 -6.41 9.56
CA TYR A 289 6.95 -5.50 8.61
C TYR A 289 7.66 -5.57 7.25
N THR A 290 6.92 -5.22 6.20
CA THR A 290 7.44 -5.08 4.83
C THR A 290 7.49 -3.62 4.40
N ASP A 291 8.21 -3.34 3.32
CA ASP A 291 8.31 -1.99 2.75
C ASP A 291 6.95 -1.40 2.36
N ALA A 292 6.10 -2.20 1.72
CA ALA A 292 4.75 -1.80 1.35
C ALA A 292 3.86 -1.54 2.59
N MET A 293 4.03 -2.33 3.65
CA MET A 293 3.35 -2.09 4.92
C MET A 293 3.79 -0.77 5.55
N LEU A 294 5.10 -0.48 5.63
CA LEU A 294 5.61 0.78 6.18
C LEU A 294 5.06 1.99 5.42
N ASP A 295 5.10 1.97 4.08
CA ASP A 295 4.56 3.04 3.25
C ASP A 295 3.04 3.23 3.43
N ARG A 296 2.28 2.13 3.55
CA ARG A 296 0.84 2.17 3.82
C ARG A 296 0.52 2.75 5.20
N GLU A 297 1.16 2.23 6.24
CA GLU A 297 0.91 2.71 7.61
C GLU A 297 1.38 4.15 7.79
N TYR A 298 2.45 4.58 7.11
CA TYR A 298 2.93 5.97 7.20
C TYR A 298 1.90 6.93 6.60
N ARG A 299 1.32 6.58 5.44
CA ARG A 299 0.24 7.37 4.84
C ARG A 299 -0.96 7.50 5.77
N ARG A 300 -1.32 6.46 6.53
CA ARG A 300 -2.39 6.52 7.52
C ARG A 300 -2.07 7.45 8.69
N LEU A 301 -0.81 7.50 9.12
CA LEU A 301 -0.38 8.46 10.14
C LEU A 301 -0.43 9.90 9.63
N THR A 302 0.00 10.16 8.41
CA THR A 302 0.08 11.54 7.89
C THR A 302 -1.17 12.03 7.18
N GLY A 303 -2.07 11.14 6.78
CA GLY A 303 -3.30 11.48 6.06
C GLY A 303 -4.28 12.25 6.94
N PRO A 304 -5.22 13.03 6.39
CA PRO A 304 -6.32 13.63 7.17
C PRO A 304 -7.08 12.58 8.00
N SER A 305 -7.65 12.97 9.14
CA SER A 305 -8.33 12.00 10.02
C SER A 305 -9.53 11.40 9.28
N GLN A 306 -9.86 10.14 9.55
CA GLN A 306 -11.00 9.48 8.91
C GLN A 306 -12.31 10.28 9.08
N ALA A 307 -12.50 10.91 10.25
CA ALA A 307 -13.65 11.77 10.51
C ALA A 307 -13.67 13.06 9.66
N VAL A 308 -12.50 13.67 9.42
CA VAL A 308 -12.38 14.83 8.53
C VAL A 308 -12.62 14.43 7.08
N MET A 309 -12.11 13.27 6.65
CA MET A 309 -12.35 12.74 5.31
C MET A 309 -13.81 12.39 5.07
N GLN A 310 -14.48 11.77 6.04
CA GLN A 310 -15.91 11.51 6.00
C GLN A 310 -16.73 12.80 5.93
N SER A 311 -16.41 13.79 6.77
CA SER A 311 -17.11 15.08 6.77
C SER A 311 -16.92 15.82 5.44
N LEU A 312 -15.70 15.80 4.89
CA LEU A 312 -15.37 16.43 3.63
C LEU A 312 -16.04 15.72 2.45
N SER A 313 -16.02 14.38 2.45
CA SER A 313 -16.70 13.60 1.43
C SER A 313 -18.21 13.80 1.48
N GLN A 314 -18.80 13.81 2.68
CA GLN A 314 -20.23 14.08 2.84
C GLN A 314 -20.59 15.46 2.27
N ALA A 315 -19.80 16.50 2.54
CA ALA A 315 -20.01 17.82 1.96
C ALA A 315 -19.91 17.82 0.42
N ILE A 316 -18.96 17.06 -0.15
CA ILE A 316 -18.82 16.92 -1.60
C ILE A 316 -20.02 16.17 -2.20
N HIS A 317 -20.51 15.12 -1.55
CA HIS A 317 -21.71 14.37 -1.97
C HIS A 317 -22.97 15.23 -1.93
N GLU A 318 -23.13 16.05 -0.89
CA GLU A 318 -24.24 17.01 -0.80
C GLU A 318 -24.20 18.01 -1.97
N GLU A 319 -23.04 18.59 -2.28
CA GLU A 319 -22.88 19.48 -3.43
C GLU A 319 -23.14 18.75 -4.77
N LEU A 320 -22.61 17.53 -4.95
CA LEU A 320 -22.89 16.69 -6.14
C LEU A 320 -24.38 16.39 -6.29
N ALA A 321 -25.08 16.09 -5.20
CA ALA A 321 -26.52 15.86 -5.21
C ALA A 321 -27.28 17.10 -5.70
N THR A 322 -26.91 18.30 -5.24
CA THR A 322 -27.54 19.54 -5.73
C THR A 322 -27.29 19.78 -7.22
N VAL A 323 -26.08 19.47 -7.72
CA VAL A 323 -25.74 19.59 -9.15
C VAL A 323 -26.56 18.61 -9.99
N LYS A 324 -26.75 17.36 -9.51
CA LYS A 324 -27.59 16.35 -10.16
C LYS A 324 -29.06 16.75 -10.20
N GLU A 325 -29.60 17.30 -9.12
CA GLU A 325 -30.98 17.80 -9.08
C GLU A 325 -31.20 18.93 -10.10
N LEU A 326 -30.26 19.88 -10.21
CA LEU A 326 -30.32 20.92 -11.23
C LEU A 326 -30.23 20.34 -12.65
N LEU A 327 -29.40 19.32 -12.86
CA LEU A 327 -29.29 18.65 -14.15
C LEU A 327 -30.58 17.92 -14.54
N ASP A 328 -31.22 17.22 -13.60
CA ASP A 328 -32.50 16.53 -13.81
C ASP A 328 -33.63 17.53 -14.16
N LEU A 329 -33.64 18.72 -13.54
CA LEU A 329 -34.57 19.79 -13.93
C LEU A 329 -34.33 20.30 -15.35
N VAL A 330 -33.06 20.38 -15.79
CA VAL A 330 -32.70 20.76 -17.16
C VAL A 330 -33.12 19.68 -18.15
N GLU A 331 -32.88 18.40 -17.84
CA GLU A 331 -33.27 17.25 -18.67
C GLU A 331 -34.79 17.19 -18.89
N ARG A 332 -35.56 17.38 -17.81
CA ARG A 332 -37.04 17.42 -17.86
C ARG A 332 -37.60 18.65 -18.55
N ARG A 333 -36.74 19.62 -18.93
CA ARG A 333 -37.12 20.92 -19.51
C ARG A 333 -38.05 21.74 -18.63
N VAL A 334 -37.96 21.58 -17.31
CA VAL A 334 -38.72 22.35 -16.30
C VAL A 334 -37.82 23.39 -15.62
N ALA A 335 -36.54 23.46 -15.99
CA ALA A 335 -35.58 24.40 -15.43
C ALA A 335 -35.96 25.87 -15.69
N GLU A 336 -35.91 26.68 -14.63
CA GLU A 336 -35.97 28.13 -14.74
C GLU A 336 -34.71 28.68 -15.44
N PRO A 337 -34.80 29.85 -16.11
CA PRO A 337 -33.65 30.42 -16.81
C PRO A 337 -32.43 30.72 -15.91
N ASP A 338 -32.62 30.90 -14.61
CA ASP A 338 -31.55 31.08 -13.62
C ASP A 338 -30.83 29.75 -13.26
N ALA A 339 -31.46 28.59 -13.52
CA ALA A 339 -30.90 27.28 -13.18
C ALA A 339 -29.58 27.01 -13.92
N TYR A 340 -29.44 27.47 -15.16
CA TYR A 340 -28.19 27.34 -15.93
C TYR A 340 -27.03 28.12 -15.31
N ALA A 341 -27.31 29.33 -14.79
CA ALA A 341 -26.30 30.14 -14.12
C ALA A 341 -25.89 29.54 -12.77
N ARG A 342 -26.87 29.01 -12.02
CA ARG A 342 -26.60 28.29 -10.76
C ARG A 342 -25.76 27.04 -10.98
N LEU A 343 -26.11 26.23 -11.97
CA LEU A 343 -25.38 25.02 -12.34
C LEU A 343 -23.92 25.35 -12.72
N TYR A 344 -23.71 26.41 -13.53
CA TYR A 344 -22.36 26.88 -13.87
C TYR A 344 -21.54 27.27 -12.62
N ILE A 345 -22.13 28.01 -11.69
CA ILE A 345 -21.45 28.46 -10.47
C ILE A 345 -21.12 27.27 -9.56
N GLN A 346 -22.10 26.40 -9.27
CA GLN A 346 -21.91 25.26 -8.38
C GLN A 346 -20.89 24.27 -8.94
N LEU A 347 -20.99 23.93 -10.24
CA LEU A 347 -20.01 23.05 -10.87
C LEU A 347 -18.60 23.65 -10.83
N GLY A 348 -18.47 24.97 -11.01
CA GLY A 348 -17.19 25.67 -10.95
C GLY A 348 -16.56 25.72 -9.56
N ILE A 349 -17.38 25.84 -8.51
CA ILE A 349 -16.91 25.77 -7.11
C ILE A 349 -16.48 24.35 -6.79
N LEU A 350 -17.34 23.37 -7.07
CA LEU A 350 -17.08 21.94 -6.82
C LEU A 350 -15.79 21.48 -7.51
N ALA A 351 -15.58 21.87 -8.77
CA ALA A 351 -14.38 21.52 -9.51
C ALA A 351 -13.10 22.07 -8.88
N LYS A 352 -13.14 23.30 -8.32
CA LYS A 352 -11.99 23.89 -7.61
C LYS A 352 -11.75 23.20 -6.27
N THR A 353 -12.82 22.86 -5.55
CA THR A 353 -12.74 22.12 -4.28
C THR A 353 -12.10 20.76 -4.48
N LEU A 354 -12.51 20.01 -5.51
CA LEU A 354 -11.93 18.70 -5.84
C LEU A 354 -10.43 18.79 -6.13
N ILE A 355 -9.99 19.81 -6.89
CA ILE A 355 -8.55 20.05 -7.13
C ILE A 355 -7.82 20.34 -5.82
N MET A 356 -8.38 21.18 -4.96
CA MET A 356 -7.78 21.57 -3.68
C MET A 356 -7.64 20.38 -2.72
N VAL A 357 -8.60 19.46 -2.72
CA VAL A 357 -8.66 18.27 -1.87
C VAL A 357 -7.77 17.12 -2.38
N GLY A 358 -7.06 17.33 -3.51
CA GLY A 358 -6.14 16.35 -4.06
C GLY A 358 -6.76 15.39 -5.07
N GLN A 359 -7.93 15.75 -5.63
CA GLN A 359 -8.61 15.04 -6.73
C GLN A 359 -8.56 15.87 -8.03
N PRO A 360 -7.37 16.06 -8.64
CA PRO A 360 -7.22 16.90 -9.82
C PRO A 360 -7.93 16.33 -11.05
N SER A 361 -7.99 15.01 -11.21
CA SER A 361 -8.70 14.35 -12.32
C SER A 361 -10.19 14.66 -12.29
N ALA A 362 -10.83 14.47 -11.13
CA ALA A 362 -12.24 14.78 -10.92
C ALA A 362 -12.56 16.26 -11.19
N GLY A 363 -11.74 17.16 -10.65
CA GLY A 363 -11.95 18.59 -10.86
C GLY A 363 -11.69 19.05 -12.31
N GLN A 364 -10.73 18.46 -13.01
CA GLN A 364 -10.48 18.75 -14.43
C GLN A 364 -11.62 18.27 -15.32
N ALA A 365 -12.20 17.09 -15.05
CA ALA A 365 -13.37 16.58 -15.76
C ALA A 365 -14.53 17.58 -15.67
N LEU A 366 -14.87 18.06 -14.46
CA LEU A 366 -15.92 19.07 -14.30
C LEU A 366 -15.58 20.43 -14.97
N GLN A 367 -14.33 20.88 -14.89
CA GLN A 367 -13.91 22.14 -15.52
C GLN A 367 -14.07 22.13 -17.04
N ALA A 368 -13.90 20.96 -17.68
CA ALA A 368 -14.04 20.82 -19.13
C ALA A 368 -15.47 21.16 -19.63
N HIS A 369 -16.48 21.00 -18.77
CA HIS A 369 -17.89 21.29 -19.12
C HIS A 369 -18.34 22.73 -18.84
N LEU A 370 -17.55 23.54 -18.11
CA LEU A 370 -17.91 24.94 -17.82
C LEU A 370 -18.14 25.80 -19.07
N PRO A 371 -17.36 25.70 -20.16
CA PRO A 371 -17.62 26.46 -21.39
C PRO A 371 -18.96 26.11 -22.02
N VAL A 372 -19.36 24.84 -21.97
CA VAL A 372 -20.64 24.33 -22.51
C VAL A 372 -21.81 24.89 -21.69
N LEU A 373 -21.71 24.83 -20.35
CA LEU A 373 -22.72 25.42 -19.46
C LEU A 373 -22.90 26.93 -19.67
N ASN A 374 -21.80 27.65 -19.92
CA ASN A 374 -21.86 29.08 -20.23
C ASN A 374 -22.58 29.36 -21.57
N GLN A 375 -22.54 28.42 -22.52
CA GLN A 375 -23.33 28.51 -23.75
C GLN A 375 -24.81 28.27 -23.49
N TRP A 376 -25.15 27.28 -22.65
CA TRP A 376 -26.55 27.01 -22.27
C TRP A 376 -27.20 28.23 -21.60
N ALA A 377 -26.47 28.88 -20.67
CA ALA A 377 -26.94 30.09 -20.01
C ALA A 377 -27.23 31.26 -20.97
N LYS A 378 -26.56 31.29 -22.13
CA LYS A 378 -26.73 32.35 -23.15
C LYS A 378 -27.78 32.00 -24.21
N ALA A 379 -27.81 30.75 -24.65
CA ALA A 379 -28.64 30.30 -25.77
C ALA A 379 -30.00 29.76 -25.34
N GLY A 380 -30.14 29.30 -24.08
CA GLY A 380 -31.35 28.67 -23.56
C GLY A 380 -31.71 27.34 -24.26
N ALA A 381 -30.76 26.76 -25.00
CA ALA A 381 -30.93 25.51 -25.74
C ALA A 381 -29.84 24.53 -25.30
N VAL A 382 -30.25 23.30 -24.99
CA VAL A 382 -29.38 22.21 -24.56
C VAL A 382 -29.46 21.08 -25.58
N GLU A 383 -28.31 20.67 -26.10
CA GLU A 383 -28.21 19.49 -26.95
C GLU A 383 -28.13 18.23 -26.07
N GLN A 384 -28.88 17.18 -26.41
CA GLN A 384 -28.93 15.95 -25.61
C GLN A 384 -27.53 15.34 -25.38
N VAL A 385 -26.70 15.30 -26.43
CA VAL A 385 -25.33 14.77 -26.34
C VAL A 385 -24.48 15.54 -25.32
N GLN A 386 -24.67 16.85 -25.20
CA GLN A 386 -23.93 17.67 -24.24
C GLN A 386 -24.41 17.44 -22.80
N LEU A 387 -25.70 17.12 -22.63
CA LEU A 387 -26.31 16.76 -21.35
C LEU A 387 -25.81 15.38 -20.89
N ASP A 388 -25.82 14.40 -21.79
CA ASP A 388 -25.35 13.03 -21.52
C ASP A 388 -23.87 13.06 -21.09
N ASN A 389 -23.00 13.79 -21.81
CA ASN A 389 -21.58 13.90 -21.44
C ASN A 389 -21.36 14.55 -20.06
N LEU A 390 -22.19 15.53 -19.68
CA LEU A 390 -22.10 16.16 -18.35
C LEU A 390 -22.58 15.19 -17.26
N ALA A 391 -23.63 14.41 -17.52
CA ALA A 391 -24.10 13.37 -16.61
C ALA A 391 -23.02 12.31 -16.38
N ASP A 392 -22.37 11.84 -17.45
CA ASP A 392 -21.25 10.89 -17.37
C ASP A 392 -20.08 11.44 -16.55
N ALA A 393 -19.72 12.71 -16.75
CA ALA A 393 -18.67 13.36 -15.97
C ALA A 393 -19.03 13.48 -14.49
N ILE A 394 -20.29 13.76 -14.16
CA ILE A 394 -20.77 13.83 -12.76
C ILE A 394 -20.74 12.43 -12.10
N LEU A 395 -21.18 11.39 -12.81
CA LEU A 395 -21.14 10.01 -12.32
C LEU A 395 -19.71 9.52 -12.12
N TYR A 396 -18.81 9.85 -13.05
CA TYR A 396 -17.38 9.58 -12.93
C TYR A 396 -16.75 10.27 -11.72
N VAL A 397 -17.11 11.53 -11.47
CA VAL A 397 -16.62 12.26 -10.30
C VAL A 397 -17.16 11.67 -9.00
N GLU A 398 -18.43 11.28 -8.97
CA GLU A 398 -19.01 10.61 -7.81
C GLU A 398 -18.29 9.29 -7.50
N SER A 399 -17.99 8.46 -8.50
CA SER A 399 -17.25 7.21 -8.24
C SER A 399 -15.83 7.45 -7.69
N LEU A 400 -15.14 8.49 -8.17
CA LEU A 400 -13.84 8.90 -7.63
C LEU A 400 -13.95 9.41 -6.19
N VAL A 401 -15.04 10.11 -5.82
CA VAL A 401 -15.27 10.59 -4.46
C VAL A 401 -15.67 9.44 -3.54
N SER A 402 -16.45 8.45 -4.00
CA SER A 402 -16.72 7.24 -3.20
C SER A 402 -15.44 6.44 -2.90
N CYS A 403 -14.48 6.45 -3.81
CA CYS A 403 -13.14 5.89 -3.58
C CYS A 403 -12.30 6.72 -2.60
N PHE A 404 -12.57 8.01 -2.47
CA PHE A 404 -11.94 8.88 -1.48
C PHE A 404 -12.41 8.56 -0.05
N GLU A 405 -13.59 7.95 0.11
CA GLU A 405 -14.13 7.50 1.40
C GLU A 405 -13.56 6.16 1.87
N HIS A 406 -13.24 5.29 0.91
CA HIS A 406 -12.81 3.92 1.16
C HIS A 406 -11.32 3.80 0.78
N GLU A 407 -10.41 3.93 1.75
CA GLU A 407 -8.96 3.64 1.61
C GLU A 407 -8.64 2.16 1.27
N THR A 408 -9.59 1.42 0.71
CA THR A 408 -9.41 0.05 0.25
C THR A 408 -8.80 0.06 -1.15
N ASP A 409 -7.64 -0.57 -1.27
CA ASP A 409 -6.84 -0.89 -2.45
C ASP A 409 -7.01 0.00 -3.69
N LYS A 410 -5.91 0.64 -4.12
CA LYS A 410 -5.81 1.41 -5.36
C LYS A 410 -6.27 0.64 -6.61
N GLU A 411 -6.38 -0.68 -6.53
CA GLU A 411 -6.89 -1.57 -7.57
C GLU A 411 -8.40 -1.38 -7.85
N THR A 412 -9.17 -0.88 -6.87
CA THR A 412 -10.61 -0.64 -6.98
C THR A 412 -10.99 0.77 -7.44
N CYS A 413 -10.05 1.72 -7.44
CA CYS A 413 -10.33 3.08 -7.88
C CYS A 413 -10.45 3.17 -9.42
N PRO A 414 -11.34 4.02 -9.95
CA PRO A 414 -11.37 4.32 -11.38
C PRO A 414 -10.00 4.83 -11.84
N VAL A 415 -9.51 4.34 -12.98
CA VAL A 415 -8.32 4.90 -13.61
C VAL A 415 -8.63 6.36 -14.01
N PRO A 416 -7.72 7.32 -13.74
CA PRO A 416 -7.88 8.70 -14.17
C PRO A 416 -8.17 8.76 -15.68
N ALA A 417 -9.38 9.19 -16.03
CA ALA A 417 -9.83 9.30 -17.42
C ALA A 417 -9.26 10.57 -18.04
N SER A 418 -9.01 10.53 -19.35
CA SER A 418 -8.81 11.76 -20.12
C SER A 418 -10.16 12.44 -20.36
N PRO A 419 -10.20 13.78 -20.51
CA PRO A 419 -11.44 14.49 -20.79
C PRO A 419 -12.15 13.95 -22.04
N GLY A 420 -13.41 13.54 -21.91
CA GLY A 420 -14.23 12.90 -22.96
C GLY A 420 -14.29 11.36 -22.91
N GLN A 421 -13.62 10.71 -21.96
CA GLN A 421 -13.66 9.25 -21.72
C GLN A 421 -14.26 8.88 -20.35
N GLU A 422 -14.92 9.84 -19.68
CA GLU A 422 -15.47 9.67 -18.34
C GLU A 422 -16.51 8.55 -18.28
N GLY A 423 -17.40 8.46 -19.28
CA GLY A 423 -18.43 7.42 -19.36
C GLY A 423 -17.86 6.01 -19.49
N GLU A 424 -16.81 5.82 -20.28
CA GLU A 424 -16.13 4.52 -20.41
C GLU A 424 -15.42 4.13 -19.10
N SER A 425 -14.74 5.07 -18.45
CA SER A 425 -14.06 4.83 -17.18
C SER A 425 -15.05 4.49 -16.07
N PHE A 426 -16.17 5.22 -15.99
CA PHE A 426 -17.25 4.94 -15.04
C PHE A 426 -17.90 3.57 -15.30
N GLY A 427 -18.22 3.24 -16.55
CA GLY A 427 -18.77 1.93 -16.91
C GLY A 427 -17.86 0.77 -16.55
N ASN A 428 -16.55 0.92 -16.78
CA ASN A 428 -15.56 -0.08 -16.39
C ASN A 428 -15.45 -0.22 -14.86
N HIS A 429 -15.50 0.90 -14.12
CA HIS A 429 -15.52 0.87 -12.66
C HIS A 429 -16.74 0.11 -12.12
N LEU A 430 -17.96 0.42 -12.60
CA LEU A 430 -19.17 -0.28 -12.20
C LEU A 430 -19.11 -1.78 -12.51
N LEU A 431 -18.54 -2.14 -13.66
CA LEU A 431 -18.34 -3.55 -14.02
C LEU A 431 -17.40 -4.23 -13.03
N ASN A 432 -16.27 -3.61 -12.69
CA ASN A 432 -15.32 -4.15 -11.72
C ASN A 432 -15.94 -4.27 -10.32
N GLU A 433 -16.69 -3.27 -9.88
CA GLU A 433 -17.39 -3.28 -8.58
C GLU A 433 -18.43 -4.41 -8.52
N ALA A 434 -19.24 -4.55 -9.57
CA ALA A 434 -20.20 -5.65 -9.69
C ALA A 434 -19.51 -7.02 -9.69
N GLN A 435 -18.38 -7.16 -10.40
CA GLN A 435 -17.60 -8.40 -10.41
C GLN A 435 -17.04 -8.73 -9.02
N MET A 436 -16.54 -7.74 -8.29
CA MET A 436 -16.03 -7.91 -6.92
C MET A 436 -17.12 -8.31 -5.93
N LEU A 437 -18.29 -7.65 -6.00
CA LEU A 437 -19.43 -7.99 -5.16
C LEU A 437 -19.95 -9.41 -5.47
N LEU A 438 -20.01 -9.79 -6.75
CA LEU A 438 -20.36 -11.15 -7.15
C LEU A 438 -19.34 -12.18 -6.64
N LEU A 439 -18.05 -11.86 -6.66
CA LEU A 439 -16.99 -12.75 -6.15
C LEU A 439 -17.11 -12.93 -4.63
N ALA A 440 -17.36 -11.85 -3.88
CA ALA A 440 -17.60 -11.91 -2.44
C ALA A 440 -18.86 -12.72 -2.09
N GLU A 441 -19.94 -12.53 -2.84
CA GLU A 441 -21.18 -13.29 -2.69
C GLU A 441 -20.97 -14.78 -3.04
N ALA A 442 -20.22 -15.07 -4.10
CA ALA A 442 -19.89 -16.45 -4.50
C ALA A 442 -19.09 -17.19 -3.41
N LYS A 443 -18.10 -16.51 -2.80
CA LYS A 443 -17.33 -17.05 -1.66
C LYS A 443 -18.23 -17.33 -0.47
N THR A 444 -19.07 -16.35 -0.10
CA THR A 444 -20.00 -16.47 1.03
C THR A 444 -21.00 -17.61 0.80
N GLY A 445 -21.55 -17.71 -0.41
CA GLY A 445 -22.45 -18.79 -0.81
C GLY A 445 -21.79 -20.17 -0.71
N LEU A 446 -20.54 -20.30 -1.14
CA LEU A 446 -19.80 -21.56 -1.09
C LEU A 446 -19.47 -21.97 0.36
N SER A 447 -19.05 -21.03 1.19
CA SER A 447 -18.79 -21.26 2.62
C SER A 447 -20.08 -21.69 3.35
N ASN A 448 -21.20 -21.02 3.08
CA ASN A 448 -22.51 -21.37 3.63
C ASN A 448 -22.96 -22.77 3.19
N ALA A 449 -22.73 -23.13 1.91
CA ALA A 449 -23.03 -24.46 1.39
C ALA A 449 -22.22 -25.54 2.14
N LYS A 450 -20.93 -25.33 2.37
CA LYS A 450 -20.09 -26.26 3.14
C LYS A 450 -20.55 -26.41 4.58
N GLN A 451 -20.81 -25.30 5.28
CA GLN A 451 -21.31 -25.34 6.66
C GLN A 451 -22.63 -26.13 6.75
N SER A 452 -23.52 -25.95 5.78
CA SER A 452 -24.79 -26.68 5.70
C SER A 452 -24.60 -28.18 5.43
N ILE A 453 -23.61 -28.53 4.60
CA ILE A 453 -23.21 -29.93 4.38
C ILE A 453 -22.61 -30.53 5.67
N SER A 454 -21.74 -29.82 6.38
CA SER A 454 -21.22 -30.26 7.68
C SER A 454 -22.36 -30.48 8.70
N ALA A 455 -23.31 -29.56 8.79
CA ALA A 455 -24.48 -29.70 9.66
C ALA A 455 -25.35 -30.93 9.30
N TYR A 456 -25.51 -31.24 8.01
CA TYR A 456 -26.17 -32.47 7.56
C TYR A 456 -25.45 -33.74 8.02
N LEU A 457 -24.11 -33.74 8.02
CA LEU A 457 -23.29 -34.86 8.51
C LEU A 457 -23.44 -35.04 10.03
N ASP A 458 -23.38 -33.95 10.79
CA ASP A 458 -23.54 -33.97 12.24
C ASP A 458 -24.95 -34.44 12.67
N ALA A 459 -25.97 -34.05 11.91
CA ALA A 459 -27.37 -34.44 12.10
C ALA A 459 -27.72 -35.84 11.55
N ARG A 460 -26.74 -36.68 11.21
CA ARG A 460 -26.94 -38.06 10.70
C ARG A 460 -27.85 -38.17 9.47
N GLY A 461 -27.81 -37.17 8.59
CA GLY A 461 -28.50 -37.22 7.30
C GLY A 461 -29.89 -36.56 7.25
N GLU A 462 -30.21 -35.65 8.17
CA GLU A 462 -31.45 -34.87 8.11
C GLU A 462 -31.46 -33.90 6.92
N ALA A 463 -32.27 -34.21 5.90
CA ALA A 463 -32.33 -33.46 4.64
C ALA A 463 -32.74 -31.97 4.79
N ILE A 464 -33.29 -31.57 5.94
CA ILE A 464 -33.67 -30.18 6.22
C ILE A 464 -32.47 -29.22 6.14
N HIS A 465 -31.27 -29.68 6.53
CA HIS A 465 -30.04 -28.90 6.48
C HIS A 465 -29.53 -28.69 5.05
N LEU A 466 -29.94 -29.52 4.08
CA LEU A 466 -29.53 -29.41 2.68
C LEU A 466 -30.54 -28.69 1.80
N ALA A 467 -31.71 -28.30 2.31
CA ALA A 467 -32.81 -27.78 1.50
C ALA A 467 -32.42 -26.60 0.61
N ASN A 468 -31.54 -25.71 1.11
CA ASN A 468 -31.12 -24.50 0.39
C ASN A 468 -29.80 -24.68 -0.39
N VAL A 469 -29.04 -25.75 -0.11
CA VAL A 469 -27.68 -25.93 -0.65
C VAL A 469 -27.65 -26.01 -2.18
N PRO A 470 -28.54 -26.77 -2.86
CA PRO A 470 -28.57 -26.79 -4.33
C PRO A 470 -28.84 -25.42 -4.95
N ALA A 471 -29.75 -24.63 -4.35
CA ALA A 471 -30.07 -23.29 -4.82
C ALA A 471 -28.88 -22.33 -4.64
N THR A 472 -28.22 -22.37 -3.47
CA THR A 472 -27.02 -21.57 -3.20
C THR A 472 -25.90 -21.90 -4.19
N LEU A 473 -25.61 -23.18 -4.44
CA LEU A 473 -24.59 -23.57 -5.42
C LEU A 473 -24.97 -23.20 -6.86
N HIS A 474 -26.26 -23.16 -7.20
CA HIS A 474 -26.69 -22.66 -8.51
C HIS A 474 -26.45 -21.15 -8.67
N ASN A 475 -26.65 -20.37 -7.60
CA ASN A 475 -26.32 -18.95 -7.57
C ASN A 475 -24.82 -18.71 -7.72
N VAL A 476 -23.99 -19.49 -7.00
CA VAL A 476 -22.53 -19.47 -7.15
C VAL A 476 -22.13 -19.80 -8.59
N ARG A 477 -22.72 -20.83 -9.20
CA ARG A 477 -22.52 -21.16 -10.62
C ARG A 477 -22.86 -19.98 -11.55
N GLY A 478 -23.98 -19.30 -11.31
CA GLY A 478 -24.38 -18.12 -12.07
C GLY A 478 -23.36 -16.98 -11.99
N ALA A 479 -22.86 -16.71 -10.78
CA ALA A 479 -21.81 -15.71 -10.56
C ALA A 479 -20.52 -16.07 -11.30
N LEU A 480 -20.09 -17.34 -11.27
CA LEU A 480 -18.89 -17.80 -11.97
C LEU A 480 -19.00 -17.71 -13.50
N LEU A 481 -20.20 -17.92 -14.06
CA LEU A 481 -20.43 -17.69 -15.51
C LEU A 481 -20.31 -16.21 -15.87
N PHE A 482 -20.81 -15.31 -15.03
CA PHE A 482 -20.70 -13.87 -15.23
C PHE A 482 -19.25 -13.39 -15.16
N LEU A 483 -18.44 -13.99 -14.28
CA LEU A 483 -17.00 -13.73 -14.14
C LEU A 483 -16.14 -14.40 -15.22
N GLU A 484 -16.73 -14.95 -16.28
CA GLU A 484 -16.07 -15.67 -17.38
C GLU A 484 -15.32 -16.96 -16.96
N HIS A 485 -15.60 -17.50 -15.77
CA HIS A 485 -14.98 -18.72 -15.23
C HIS A 485 -15.82 -19.97 -15.52
N ALA A 486 -15.97 -20.29 -16.81
CA ALA A 486 -16.84 -21.38 -17.29
C ALA A 486 -16.53 -22.74 -16.64
N ARG A 487 -15.25 -23.07 -16.45
CA ARG A 487 -14.82 -24.34 -15.86
C ARG A 487 -15.24 -24.47 -14.38
N ALA A 488 -15.03 -23.43 -13.58
CA ALA A 488 -15.43 -23.44 -12.17
C ALA A 488 -16.96 -23.48 -12.02
N ALA A 489 -17.67 -22.76 -12.89
CA ALA A 489 -19.13 -22.77 -12.93
C ALA A 489 -19.70 -24.16 -13.22
N GLU A 490 -19.09 -24.90 -14.14
CA GLU A 490 -19.48 -26.26 -14.47
C GLU A 490 -19.29 -27.20 -13.28
N LEU A 491 -18.11 -27.22 -12.66
CA LEU A 491 -17.80 -28.07 -11.51
C LEU A 491 -18.76 -27.80 -10.33
N THR A 492 -19.04 -26.51 -10.06
CA THR A 492 -20.02 -26.11 -9.04
C THR A 492 -21.42 -26.61 -9.39
N GLY A 493 -21.80 -26.54 -10.66
CA GLY A 493 -23.08 -27.06 -11.15
C GLY A 493 -23.23 -28.56 -10.97
N ILE A 494 -22.16 -29.33 -11.21
CA ILE A 494 -22.16 -30.78 -11.00
C ILE A 494 -22.31 -31.11 -9.51
N CYS A 495 -21.61 -30.39 -8.63
CA CYS A 495 -21.78 -30.55 -7.18
C CYS A 495 -23.22 -30.28 -6.73
N ALA A 496 -23.86 -29.23 -7.27
CA ALA A 496 -25.26 -28.91 -6.98
C ALA A 496 -26.22 -30.04 -7.43
N GLN A 497 -26.01 -30.58 -8.64
CA GLN A 497 -26.82 -31.69 -9.18
C GLN A 497 -26.63 -32.97 -8.37
N TYR A 498 -25.40 -33.28 -7.96
CA TYR A 498 -25.11 -34.43 -7.12
C TYR A 498 -25.84 -34.35 -5.78
N ILE A 499 -25.76 -33.22 -5.09
CA ILE A 499 -26.44 -33.00 -3.80
C ILE A 499 -27.97 -33.11 -3.99
N GLN A 500 -28.53 -32.50 -5.03
CA GLN A 500 -29.95 -32.59 -5.31
C GLN A 500 -30.41 -34.04 -5.57
N ALA A 501 -29.69 -34.77 -6.43
CA ALA A 501 -30.07 -36.10 -6.86
C ALA A 501 -29.84 -37.16 -5.77
N HIS A 502 -28.72 -37.12 -5.06
CA HIS A 502 -28.29 -38.19 -4.16
C HIS A 502 -28.48 -37.90 -2.67
N MET A 503 -28.61 -36.64 -2.27
CA MET A 503 -28.69 -36.28 -0.84
C MET A 503 -30.03 -35.63 -0.45
N VAL A 504 -30.70 -34.95 -1.39
CA VAL A 504 -32.02 -34.32 -1.16
C VAL A 504 -33.16 -35.21 -1.66
N ASN A 505 -33.12 -35.63 -2.93
CA ASN A 505 -34.22 -36.42 -3.54
C ASN A 505 -34.17 -37.89 -3.13
N ASN A 506 -32.98 -38.42 -2.84
CA ASN A 506 -32.77 -39.75 -2.31
C ASN A 506 -32.36 -39.63 -0.84
N LEU A 507 -33.19 -40.11 0.08
CA LEU A 507 -32.95 -40.04 1.53
C LEU A 507 -31.91 -41.06 2.04
N ASN A 508 -31.10 -41.63 1.15
CA ASN A 508 -30.04 -42.56 1.50
C ASN A 508 -28.72 -41.79 1.61
N MET A 509 -28.15 -41.76 2.81
CA MET A 509 -26.88 -41.09 3.06
C MET A 509 -25.76 -41.70 2.18
N PRO A 510 -25.01 -40.89 1.42
CA PRO A 510 -23.85 -41.37 0.67
C PRO A 510 -22.78 -41.97 1.57
N THR A 511 -21.90 -42.82 1.03
CA THR A 511 -20.77 -43.36 1.79
C THR A 511 -19.81 -42.23 2.20
N ALA A 512 -19.14 -42.38 3.35
CA ALA A 512 -18.19 -41.40 3.87
C ALA A 512 -17.13 -40.98 2.82
N SER A 513 -16.65 -41.95 2.02
CA SER A 513 -15.70 -41.71 0.93
C SER A 513 -16.23 -40.75 -0.16
N LEU A 514 -17.52 -40.78 -0.48
CA LEU A 514 -18.12 -39.89 -1.49
C LEU A 514 -18.34 -38.48 -0.93
N LEU A 515 -18.57 -38.36 0.37
CA LEU A 515 -18.74 -37.08 1.06
C LEU A 515 -17.39 -36.35 1.20
N GLU A 516 -16.30 -37.07 1.48
CA GLU A 516 -14.94 -36.52 1.47
C GLU A 516 -14.60 -35.95 0.08
N VAL A 517 -14.85 -36.71 -0.98
CA VAL A 517 -14.62 -36.29 -2.36
C VAL A 517 -15.43 -35.04 -2.74
N LEU A 518 -16.68 -34.93 -2.27
CA LEU A 518 -17.51 -33.73 -2.48
C LEU A 518 -16.95 -32.51 -1.72
N ALA A 519 -16.48 -32.71 -0.48
CA ALA A 519 -15.87 -31.65 0.32
C ALA A 519 -14.56 -31.14 -0.30
N ASP A 520 -13.75 -32.03 -0.85
CA ASP A 520 -12.51 -31.70 -1.57
C ASP A 520 -12.79 -30.90 -2.86
N ALA A 521 -13.84 -31.28 -3.61
CA ALA A 521 -14.28 -30.54 -4.78
C ALA A 521 -14.71 -29.10 -4.45
N LEU A 522 -15.57 -28.92 -3.43
CA LEU A 522 -16.00 -27.59 -2.99
C LEU A 522 -14.85 -26.78 -2.38
N SER A 523 -13.87 -27.43 -1.74
CA SER A 523 -12.69 -26.76 -1.18
C SER A 523 -11.69 -26.31 -2.22
N SER A 524 -11.51 -27.09 -3.27
CA SER A 524 -10.70 -26.69 -4.42
C SER A 524 -11.32 -25.49 -5.16
N ILE A 525 -12.66 -25.45 -5.28
CA ILE A 525 -13.38 -24.31 -5.86
C ILE A 525 -13.29 -23.06 -4.96
N GLU A 526 -13.40 -23.21 -3.64
CA GLU A 526 -13.24 -22.08 -2.69
C GLU A 526 -11.83 -21.51 -2.75
N PHE A 527 -10.83 -22.39 -2.72
CA PHE A 527 -9.43 -22.02 -2.80
C PHE A 527 -9.08 -21.32 -4.13
N PHE A 528 -9.70 -21.74 -5.24
CA PHE A 528 -9.58 -21.04 -6.52
C PHE A 528 -10.13 -19.60 -6.45
N LEU A 529 -11.25 -19.38 -5.75
CA LEU A 529 -11.81 -18.03 -5.56
C LEU A 529 -10.96 -17.19 -4.60
N GLU A 530 -10.34 -17.79 -3.59
CA GLU A 530 -9.44 -17.14 -2.64
C GLU A 530 -8.10 -16.74 -3.26
N SER A 531 -7.52 -17.62 -4.10
CA SER A 531 -6.19 -17.44 -4.71
C SER A 531 -6.16 -16.41 -5.85
N GLY A 532 -7.27 -15.71 -6.10
CA GLY A 532 -7.34 -14.57 -7.02
C GLY A 532 -7.95 -14.91 -8.38
N ALA A 533 -9.27 -15.15 -8.40
CA ALA A 533 -10.05 -15.28 -9.64
C ALA A 533 -9.99 -14.04 -10.54
N MET A 534 -9.55 -12.88 -10.03
CA MET A 534 -9.38 -11.62 -10.76
C MET A 534 -7.91 -11.36 -11.19
N ALA A 535 -6.92 -11.92 -10.50
CA ALA A 535 -5.50 -11.65 -10.73
C ALA A 535 -4.86 -12.54 -11.82
N SER A 536 -5.50 -13.68 -12.15
CA SER A 536 -4.91 -14.69 -13.03
C SER A 536 -5.66 -14.84 -14.36
N ARG A 537 -5.38 -13.99 -15.35
CA ARG A 537 -5.58 -14.35 -16.77
C ARG A 537 -4.42 -15.17 -17.34
N SER A 538 -3.37 -15.42 -16.55
CA SER A 538 -2.19 -16.16 -16.98
C SER A 538 -1.48 -16.83 -15.79
N GLY A 539 -1.73 -18.12 -15.55
CA GLY A 539 -0.70 -18.97 -14.94
C GLY A 539 -1.00 -19.83 -13.71
N GLN A 540 -2.23 -20.31 -13.47
CA GLN A 540 -2.41 -21.47 -12.56
C GLN A 540 -3.37 -22.53 -13.16
N PRO A 541 -2.87 -23.47 -13.98
CA PRO A 541 -3.68 -24.57 -14.50
C PRO A 541 -4.03 -25.68 -13.48
N ASP A 542 -3.38 -25.76 -12.31
CA ASP A 542 -3.41 -26.98 -11.47
C ASP A 542 -4.54 -27.04 -10.41
N ILE A 543 -5.07 -25.92 -9.91
CA ILE A 543 -6.02 -25.95 -8.76
C ILE A 543 -7.38 -26.55 -9.14
N LEU A 544 -7.87 -26.24 -10.34
CA LEU A 544 -9.14 -26.76 -10.84
C LEU A 544 -9.03 -28.21 -11.33
N GLU A 545 -7.82 -28.76 -11.51
CA GLU A 545 -7.63 -30.17 -11.85
C GLU A 545 -8.03 -31.07 -10.67
N LEU A 546 -7.63 -30.73 -9.44
CA LEU A 546 -8.03 -31.45 -8.24
C LEU A 546 -9.56 -31.48 -8.07
N ALA A 547 -10.22 -30.34 -8.32
CA ALA A 547 -11.68 -30.26 -8.33
C ALA A 547 -12.30 -31.14 -9.43
N THR A 548 -11.67 -31.19 -10.61
CA THR A 548 -12.11 -32.01 -11.75
C THR A 548 -12.00 -33.51 -11.44
N GLU A 549 -10.88 -33.94 -10.87
CA GLU A 549 -10.65 -35.32 -10.44
C GLU A 549 -11.67 -35.75 -9.39
N SER A 550 -11.89 -34.88 -8.39
CA SER A 550 -12.87 -35.11 -7.33
C SER A 550 -14.29 -35.27 -7.89
N VAL A 551 -14.74 -34.37 -8.77
CA VAL A 551 -16.05 -34.49 -9.42
C VAL A 551 -16.16 -35.75 -10.28
N SER A 552 -15.08 -36.13 -10.99
CA SER A 552 -15.06 -37.36 -11.79
C SER A 552 -15.18 -38.63 -10.94
N ALA A 553 -14.62 -38.63 -9.73
CA ALA A 553 -14.72 -39.72 -8.76
C ALA A 553 -16.15 -39.89 -8.20
N LEU A 554 -16.99 -38.85 -8.25
CA LEU A 554 -18.42 -38.92 -7.93
C LEU A 554 -19.25 -39.61 -9.02
N GLY A 555 -18.64 -39.97 -10.17
CA GLY A 555 -19.31 -40.62 -11.30
C GLY A 555 -19.93 -39.64 -12.31
N TRP A 556 -19.69 -38.34 -12.15
CA TRP A 556 -20.17 -37.28 -13.03
C TRP A 556 -19.01 -36.70 -13.83
N ARG A 557 -19.14 -36.60 -15.15
CA ARG A 557 -18.08 -36.05 -16.00
C ARG A 557 -18.41 -34.63 -16.41
N PRO A 558 -17.49 -33.66 -16.26
CA PRO A 558 -17.63 -32.38 -16.92
C PRO A 558 -17.61 -32.59 -18.44
N VAL A 559 -18.47 -31.85 -19.13
CA VAL A 559 -18.44 -31.72 -20.58
C VAL A 559 -17.17 -30.95 -20.92
N ALA A 560 -16.25 -31.58 -21.66
CA ALA A 560 -14.98 -30.93 -22.03
C ALA A 560 -15.26 -29.55 -22.65
N ALA A 561 -14.76 -28.49 -22.00
CA ALA A 561 -14.87 -27.12 -22.48
C ALA A 561 -14.14 -27.00 -23.83
N ALA A 562 -14.81 -26.39 -24.82
CA ALA A 562 -14.23 -26.01 -26.11
C ALA A 562 -13.59 -24.62 -26.03
#